data_AF-A0A931YD59-F1
#
_entry.id   AF-A0A931YD59-F1
#
_cell.length_a   1.000
_cell.length_b   1.000
_cell.length_c   1.000
_cell.angle_alpha   90.00
_cell.angle_beta   90.00
_cell.angle_gamma   90.00
#
_symmetry.space_group_name_H-M   'P 1'
#
loop_
_entity.id
_entity.type
_entity.pdbx_description
1 polymer ?
#
loop_
_entity_poly.entity_id
_entity_poly.type
_entity_poly.pdbx_seq_one_letter_code
_entity_poly.pdbx_strand_id
1 'polypeptide(L)'
;MKILIVDDSVRHRRAGKKQLEALGHEVVAVSEYGEARKLAKEGGFDIALLDLLMPAEATTLGPDARTEHVGREIAIGFPLLLSLAGLVGKIAVATDTNHHNHPMSAAVDWFLGDRKLVVNGTTVLVMHAPMTEDGTKNWGKVLERLLINEP
;
A
#
# COMPACT_ATOMS: atom_id res chain seq x y z
N MET A 1 -8.27 -15.28 -1.81
CA MET A 1 -8.60 -13.91 -1.38
C MET A 1 -8.52 -12.99 -2.57
N LYS A 2 -9.33 -11.94 -2.58
CA LYS A 2 -9.25 -10.85 -3.55
C LYS A 2 -8.40 -9.72 -2.97
N ILE A 3 -7.31 -9.38 -3.66
CA ILE A 3 -6.28 -8.46 -3.19
C ILE A 3 -6.21 -7.25 -4.11
N LEU A 4 -6.23 -6.06 -3.50
CA LEU A 4 -5.96 -4.79 -4.16
C LEU A 4 -4.50 -4.39 -3.93
N ILE A 5 -3.71 -4.23 -4.98
CA ILE A 5 -2.38 -3.60 -4.92
C ILE A 5 -2.50 -2.16 -5.40
N VAL A 6 -1.92 -1.22 -4.65
CA VAL A 6 -1.88 0.21 -4.99
C VAL A 6 -0.44 0.66 -4.89
N ASP A 7 0.22 0.89 -6.03
CA ASP A 7 1.64 1.26 -6.09
C ASP A 7 1.87 1.92 -7.45
N ASP A 8 2.53 3.07 -7.54
CA ASP A 8 2.69 3.80 -8.81
C ASP A 8 3.76 3.17 -9.73
N SER A 9 4.67 2.36 -9.18
CA SER A 9 5.69 1.64 -9.93
C SER A 9 5.09 0.45 -10.68
N VAL A 10 5.12 0.53 -12.02
CA VAL A 10 4.73 -0.57 -12.91
C VAL A 10 5.50 -1.86 -12.58
N ARG A 11 6.76 -1.73 -12.16
CA ARG A 11 7.62 -2.86 -11.86
C ARG A 11 7.17 -3.58 -10.58
N HIS A 12 6.89 -2.83 -9.50
CA HIS A 12 6.38 -3.39 -8.25
C HIS A 12 4.98 -3.97 -8.43
N ARG A 13 4.08 -3.31 -9.17
CA ARG A 13 2.75 -3.86 -9.48
C ARG A 13 2.80 -5.18 -10.23
N ARG A 14 3.61 -5.27 -11.29
CA ARG A 14 3.73 -6.50 -12.10
C ARG A 14 4.32 -7.66 -11.30
N ALA A 15 5.36 -7.38 -10.51
CA ALA A 15 5.95 -8.38 -9.63
C ALA A 15 4.95 -8.84 -8.55
N GLY A 16 4.27 -7.91 -7.88
CA GLY A 16 3.25 -8.23 -6.89
C GLY A 16 2.11 -9.06 -7.44
N LYS A 17 1.58 -8.67 -8.61
CA LYS A 17 0.54 -9.44 -9.30
C LYS A 17 1.01 -10.88 -9.58
N LYS A 18 2.18 -11.06 -10.18
CA LYS A 18 2.76 -12.39 -10.44
C LYS A 18 2.95 -13.20 -9.15
N GLN A 19 3.52 -12.60 -8.10
CA GLN A 19 3.79 -13.25 -6.82
C GLN A 19 2.48 -13.75 -6.18
N LEU A 20 1.45 -12.91 -6.11
CA LEU A 20 0.21 -13.22 -5.40
C LEU A 20 -0.75 -14.11 -6.20
N GLU A 21 -0.79 -13.97 -7.52
CA GLU A 21 -1.54 -14.90 -8.39
C GLU A 21 -0.94 -16.32 -8.34
N ALA A 22 0.39 -16.43 -8.26
CA ALA A 22 1.05 -17.73 -8.07
C ALA A 22 0.72 -18.38 -6.70
N LEU A 23 0.29 -17.59 -5.71
CA LEU A 23 -0.22 -18.08 -4.42
C LEU A 23 -1.74 -18.37 -4.46
N GLY A 24 -2.38 -18.28 -5.62
CA GLY A 24 -3.81 -18.58 -5.81
C GLY A 24 -4.76 -17.46 -5.41
N HIS A 25 -4.30 -16.20 -5.41
CA HIS A 25 -5.13 -15.05 -5.11
C HIS A 25 -5.64 -14.36 -6.39
N GLU A 26 -6.83 -13.76 -6.32
CA GLU A 26 -7.32 -12.85 -7.35
C GLU A 26 -6.73 -11.46 -7.08
N VAL A 27 -6.05 -10.86 -8.06
CA VAL A 27 -5.29 -9.62 -7.85
C VAL A 27 -5.74 -8.53 -8.81
N VAL A 28 -6.16 -7.40 -8.23
CA VAL A 28 -6.37 -6.13 -8.93
C VAL A 28 -5.24 -5.19 -8.55
N ALA A 29 -4.53 -4.63 -9.51
CA ALA A 29 -3.40 -3.74 -9.27
C ALA A 29 -3.58 -2.42 -10.00
N VAL A 30 -3.54 -1.31 -9.27
CA VAL A 30 -3.80 0.05 -9.78
C VAL A 30 -2.64 1.00 -9.45
N SER A 31 -2.37 1.96 -10.34
CA SER A 31 -1.34 3.00 -10.13
C SER A 31 -1.82 4.20 -9.33
N GLU A 32 -3.13 4.38 -9.23
CA GLU A 32 -3.74 5.60 -8.74
C GLU A 32 -4.51 5.31 -7.45
N TYR A 33 -4.22 6.06 -6.40
CA TYR A 33 -4.92 5.98 -5.13
C TYR A 33 -6.37 6.47 -5.25
N GLY A 34 -6.69 7.34 -6.20
CA GLY A 34 -8.05 7.75 -6.51
C GLY A 34 -8.90 6.60 -7.06
N GLU A 35 -8.32 5.78 -7.95
CA GLU A 35 -8.92 4.55 -8.46
C GLU A 35 -9.08 3.50 -7.35
N ALA A 36 -8.04 3.30 -6.54
CA ALA A 36 -8.07 2.38 -5.41
C ALA A 36 -9.23 2.67 -4.44
N ARG A 37 -9.48 3.96 -4.14
CA ARG A 37 -10.59 4.38 -3.27
C ARG A 37 -11.96 4.09 -3.88
N LYS A 38 -12.11 4.15 -5.21
CA LYS A 38 -13.38 3.79 -5.88
C LYS A 38 -13.61 2.29 -5.78
N LEU A 39 -12.62 1.49 -6.15
CA LEU A 39 -12.67 0.03 -6.10
C LEU A 39 -12.93 -0.50 -4.67
N ALA A 40 -12.28 0.09 -3.66
CA ALA A 40 -12.52 -0.31 -2.27
C ALA A 40 -13.96 -0.04 -1.80
N LYS A 41 -14.62 1.00 -2.32
CA LYS A 41 -16.03 1.31 -2.02
C LYS A 41 -17.01 0.39 -2.74
N GLU A 42 -16.66 -0.06 -3.94
CA GLU A 42 -17.43 -1.10 -4.65
C GLU A 42 -17.34 -2.44 -3.90
N GLY A 43 -16.26 -2.65 -3.16
CA GLY A 43 -16.12 -3.70 -2.16
C GLY A 43 -15.58 -5.01 -2.73
N GLY A 44 -15.62 -6.05 -1.88
CA GLY A 44 -15.20 -7.41 -2.23
C GLY A 44 -13.69 -7.69 -2.11
N PHE A 45 -12.90 -6.74 -1.59
CA PHE A 45 -11.49 -6.98 -1.30
C PHE A 45 -11.28 -7.46 0.13
N ASP A 46 -10.56 -8.57 0.27
CA ASP A 46 -10.15 -9.10 1.58
C ASP A 46 -8.94 -8.31 2.11
N ILE A 47 -8.05 -7.90 1.19
CA ILE A 47 -6.75 -7.31 1.49
C ILE A 47 -6.45 -6.15 0.56
N ALA A 48 -5.87 -5.08 1.11
CA ALA A 48 -5.21 -4.03 0.33
C ALA A 48 -3.73 -3.93 0.70
N LEU A 49 -2.87 -3.89 -0.31
CA LEU A 49 -1.42 -3.74 -0.21
C LEU A 49 -1.05 -2.41 -0.86
N LEU A 50 -0.61 -1.46 -0.06
CA LEU A 50 -0.47 -0.06 -0.45
C LEU A 50 1.00 0.33 -0.43
N ASP A 51 1.44 1.10 -1.40
CA ASP A 51 2.66 1.87 -1.29
C ASP A 51 2.49 3.01 -0.28
N LEU A 52 3.59 3.39 0.37
CA LEU A 52 3.65 4.56 1.23
C LEU A 52 3.71 5.85 0.41
N LEU A 53 4.64 5.88 -0.55
CA LEU A 53 5.03 7.06 -1.29
C LEU A 53 4.50 6.95 -2.72
N MET A 54 3.62 7.85 -3.12
CA MET A 54 3.11 7.88 -4.50
C MET A 54 2.92 9.32 -4.96
N PRO A 55 2.89 9.59 -6.29
CA PRO A 55 2.66 10.92 -6.83
C PRO A 55 1.27 11.46 -6.49
N ALA A 56 1.19 12.73 -6.10
CA ALA A 56 -0.07 13.40 -5.83
C ALA A 56 -0.96 13.52 -7.09
N GLU A 57 -2.23 13.19 -6.94
CA GLU A 57 -3.30 13.28 -7.93
C GLU A 57 -4.07 14.59 -7.83
N ALA A 58 -4.63 15.01 -8.97
CA ALA A 58 -5.34 16.28 -9.11
C ALA A 58 -6.75 16.31 -8.48
N THR A 59 -7.35 15.15 -8.18
CA THR A 59 -8.81 15.02 -7.99
C THR A 59 -9.40 15.98 -6.97
N THR A 60 -8.75 16.16 -5.82
CA THR A 60 -9.23 17.03 -4.73
C THR A 60 -8.51 18.37 -4.64
N LEU A 61 -7.56 18.65 -5.55
CA LEU A 61 -6.77 19.87 -5.54
C LEU A 61 -7.48 21.00 -6.32
N GLY A 62 -7.39 22.22 -5.77
CA GLY A 62 -7.75 23.44 -6.49
C GLY A 62 -6.75 23.76 -7.62
N PRO A 63 -7.08 24.69 -8.54
CA PRO A 63 -6.29 24.96 -9.74
C PRO A 63 -4.80 25.24 -9.47
N ASP A 64 -4.49 26.12 -8.51
CA ASP A 64 -3.10 26.50 -8.21
C ASP A 64 -2.30 25.32 -7.63
N ALA A 65 -2.92 24.59 -6.70
CA ALA A 65 -2.33 23.41 -6.08
C ALA A 65 -2.08 22.27 -7.08
N ARG A 66 -2.88 22.17 -8.15
CA ARG A 66 -2.65 21.17 -9.21
C ARG A 66 -1.34 21.42 -9.93
N THR A 67 -1.10 22.67 -10.31
CA THR A 67 0.13 23.08 -10.98
C THR A 67 1.35 22.85 -10.09
N GLU A 68 1.21 23.11 -8.79
CA GLU A 68 2.32 23.01 -7.86
C GLU A 68 2.65 21.56 -7.47
N HIS A 69 1.64 20.74 -7.15
CA HIS A 69 1.85 19.50 -6.42
C HIS A 69 1.60 18.22 -7.22
N VAL A 70 0.82 18.25 -8.31
CA VAL A 70 0.53 17.01 -9.05
C VAL A 70 1.82 16.37 -9.55
N GLY A 71 1.93 15.06 -9.37
CA GLY A 71 3.13 14.31 -9.72
C GLY A 71 4.24 14.36 -8.66
N ARG A 72 4.15 15.22 -7.64
CA ARG A 72 5.11 15.19 -6.52
C ARG A 72 4.83 14.00 -5.62
N GLU A 73 5.89 13.32 -5.23
CA GLU A 73 5.80 12.22 -4.26
C GLU A 73 5.29 12.74 -2.92
N ILE A 74 4.28 12.04 -2.38
CA ILE A 74 3.69 12.30 -1.06
C ILE A 74 3.47 10.97 -0.34
N ALA A 75 3.42 11.00 1.00
CA ALA A 75 3.12 9.82 1.82
C ALA A 75 1.62 9.48 1.84
N ILE A 76 1.01 9.31 0.67
CA ILE A 76 -0.42 9.08 0.52
C ILE A 76 -0.87 7.71 1.07
N GLY A 77 0.04 6.74 1.22
CA GLY A 77 -0.27 5.44 1.81
C GLY A 77 -0.92 5.53 3.19
N PHE A 78 -0.54 6.52 4.00
CA PHE A 78 -1.15 6.77 5.32
C PHE A 78 -2.61 7.27 5.21
N PRO A 79 -2.91 8.39 4.53
CA PRO A 79 -4.30 8.80 4.28
C PRO A 79 -5.13 7.75 3.56
N LEU A 80 -4.53 7.02 2.61
CA LEU A 80 -5.22 5.98 1.85
C LEU A 80 -5.62 4.82 2.75
N LEU A 81 -4.71 4.34 3.60
CA LEU A 81 -5.01 3.35 4.63
C LEU A 81 -6.22 3.76 5.48
N LEU A 82 -6.23 5.00 6.00
CA LEU A 82 -7.33 5.50 6.82
C LEU A 82 -8.65 5.54 6.02
N SER A 83 -8.59 5.89 4.73
CA SER A 83 -9.76 5.93 3.85
C SER A 83 -10.30 4.55 3.47
N LEU A 84 -9.50 3.49 3.53
CA LEU A 84 -9.89 2.12 3.19
C LEU A 84 -10.27 1.28 4.42
N ALA A 85 -9.86 1.71 5.61
CA ALA A 85 -10.17 1.04 6.87
C ALA A 85 -11.71 0.95 7.10
N GLY A 86 -12.20 -0.25 7.37
CA GLY A 86 -13.62 -0.60 7.46
C GLY A 86 -14.28 -0.96 6.12
N LEU A 87 -13.61 -0.74 4.98
CA LEU A 87 -14.05 -1.20 3.65
C LEU A 87 -13.34 -2.48 3.22
N VAL A 88 -12.13 -2.71 3.74
CA VAL A 88 -11.26 -3.86 3.41
C VAL A 88 -10.90 -4.59 4.71
N GLY A 89 -10.81 -5.93 4.65
CA GLY A 89 -10.57 -6.76 5.83
C GLY A 89 -9.22 -6.51 6.52
N LYS A 90 -8.14 -6.51 5.74
CA LYS A 90 -6.77 -6.23 6.22
C LYS A 90 -6.02 -5.30 5.27
N ILE A 91 -5.11 -4.48 5.79
CA ILE A 91 -4.32 -3.55 4.99
C ILE A 91 -2.85 -3.64 5.39
N ALA A 92 -1.94 -3.66 4.41
CA ALA A 92 -0.53 -3.37 4.63
C ALA A 92 -0.09 -2.14 3.84
N VAL A 93 0.66 -1.24 4.49
CA VAL A 93 1.40 -0.15 3.82
C VAL A 93 2.88 -0.56 3.81
N ALA A 94 3.47 -0.65 2.63
CA ALA A 94 4.84 -1.15 2.45
C ALA A 94 5.67 -0.24 1.53
N THR A 95 6.74 0.33 2.09
CA THR A 95 7.70 1.20 1.38
C THR A 95 8.93 0.41 0.94
N ASP A 96 9.40 0.59 -0.29
CA ASP A 96 10.70 0.09 -0.78
C ASP A 96 11.83 1.10 -0.58
N THR A 97 11.50 2.33 -0.17
CA THR A 97 12.48 3.38 0.05
C THR A 97 13.24 3.13 1.34
N ASN A 98 14.57 3.10 1.26
CA ASN A 98 15.45 3.03 2.41
C ASN A 98 15.14 4.15 3.42
N HIS A 99 15.06 3.82 4.72
CA HIS A 99 14.79 4.77 5.79
C HIS A 99 15.80 5.93 5.92
N HIS A 100 17.00 5.82 5.34
CA HIS A 100 17.95 6.93 5.24
C HIS A 100 17.61 7.96 4.15
N ASN A 101 16.68 7.65 3.24
CA ASN A 101 16.47 8.41 2.02
C ASN A 101 15.17 9.25 2.01
N HIS A 102 14.23 9.00 2.91
CA HIS A 102 12.98 9.76 2.98
C HIS A 102 12.44 9.87 4.42
N PRO A 103 12.08 11.07 4.92
CA PRO A 103 11.66 11.24 6.32
C PRO A 103 10.41 10.44 6.68
N MET A 104 9.47 10.27 5.74
CA MET A 104 8.31 9.40 5.97
C MET A 104 8.66 7.92 5.96
N SER A 105 9.70 7.50 5.24
CA SER A 105 10.20 6.13 5.32
C SER A 105 10.87 5.91 6.69
N ALA A 106 11.66 6.86 7.19
CA ALA A 106 12.20 6.81 8.56
C ALA A 106 11.10 6.71 9.63
N ALA A 107 9.98 7.40 9.45
CA ALA A 107 8.85 7.32 10.37
C ALA A 107 8.17 5.93 10.41
N VAL A 108 8.38 5.08 9.39
CA VAL A 108 7.92 3.68 9.42
C VAL A 108 8.59 2.91 10.57
N ASP A 109 9.81 3.29 10.98
CA ASP A 109 10.51 2.65 12.11
C ASP A 109 9.75 2.80 13.43
N TRP A 110 8.88 3.81 13.57
CA TRP A 110 8.03 3.97 14.76
C TRP A 110 6.97 2.89 14.90
N PHE A 111 6.65 2.19 13.82
CA PHE A 111 5.76 1.04 13.81
C PHE A 111 6.47 -0.27 14.19
N LEU A 112 7.76 -0.19 14.59
CA LEU A 112 8.60 -1.21 15.24
C LEU A 112 8.17 -2.67 15.00
N GLY A 113 8.83 -3.31 14.02
CA GLY A 113 8.63 -4.73 13.71
C GLY A 113 7.38 -4.99 12.87
N ASP A 114 6.79 -6.18 13.02
CA ASP A 114 5.56 -6.58 12.32
C ASP A 114 4.30 -6.29 13.17
N ARG A 115 4.37 -5.28 14.06
CA ARG A 115 3.28 -4.92 14.97
C ARG A 115 2.04 -4.50 14.18
N LYS A 116 0.90 -5.07 14.56
CA LYS A 116 -0.38 -4.75 13.91
C LYS A 116 -1.18 -3.72 14.70
N LEU A 117 -1.83 -2.84 13.97
CA LEU A 117 -2.80 -1.88 14.48
C LEU A 117 -4.21 -2.32 14.08
N VAL A 118 -5.21 -1.82 14.79
CA VAL A 118 -6.60 -1.94 14.37
C VAL A 118 -7.15 -0.55 14.14
N VAL A 119 -7.58 -0.29 12.90
CA VAL A 119 -8.17 0.99 12.50
C VAL A 119 -9.56 0.69 11.97
N ASN A 120 -10.60 1.24 12.59
CA ASN A 120 -12.00 1.00 12.19
C ASN A 120 -12.34 -0.49 11.97
N GLY A 121 -11.84 -1.38 12.84
CA GLY A 121 -12.02 -2.83 12.74
C GLY A 121 -11.11 -3.56 11.75
N THR A 122 -10.38 -2.85 10.88
CA THR A 122 -9.42 -3.42 9.92
C THR A 122 -8.06 -3.66 10.57
N THR A 123 -7.48 -4.85 10.38
CA THR A 123 -6.09 -5.11 10.78
C THR A 123 -5.13 -4.38 9.83
N VAL A 124 -4.19 -3.63 10.39
CA VAL A 124 -3.24 -2.80 9.66
C VAL A 124 -1.81 -3.19 10.01
N LEU A 125 -0.95 -3.30 8.99
CA LEU A 125 0.50 -3.39 9.13
C LEU A 125 1.16 -2.24 8.35
N VAL A 126 2.17 -1.58 8.93
CA VAL A 126 2.99 -0.57 8.25
C VAL A 126 4.44 -1.00 8.38
N MET A 127 5.15 -1.15 7.26
CA MET A 127 6.47 -1.78 7.26
C MET A 127 7.37 -1.33 6.11
N HIS A 128 8.67 -1.58 6.24
CA HIS A 128 9.59 -1.60 5.10
C HIS A 128 9.37 -2.89 4.32
N ALA A 129 9.10 -2.77 3.03
CA ALA A 129 8.87 -3.91 2.16
C ALA A 129 10.13 -4.80 2.12
N PRO A 130 10.03 -6.11 2.37
CA PRO A 130 11.08 -7.04 2.00
C PRO A 130 11.28 -6.96 0.48
N MET A 131 12.53 -6.95 0.02
CA MET A 131 12.85 -6.86 -1.40
C MET A 131 13.21 -8.24 -1.97
N THR A 132 12.84 -8.49 -3.23
CA THR A 132 13.32 -9.63 -4.02
C THR A 132 14.75 -9.36 -4.52
N GLU A 133 15.44 -10.41 -4.98
CA GLU A 133 16.79 -10.30 -5.57
C GLU A 133 16.84 -9.38 -6.78
N ASP A 134 15.77 -9.32 -7.58
CA ASP A 134 15.70 -8.40 -8.71
C ASP A 134 15.49 -6.95 -8.27
N GLY A 135 15.12 -6.69 -7.00
CA GLY A 135 14.89 -5.36 -6.44
C GLY A 135 13.44 -4.89 -6.50
N THR A 136 12.46 -5.77 -6.69
CA THR A 136 11.03 -5.44 -6.52
C THR A 136 10.59 -5.65 -5.08
N LYS A 137 9.48 -5.02 -4.68
CA LYS A 137 8.82 -5.38 -3.43
C LYS A 137 8.39 -6.85 -3.46
N ASN A 138 8.66 -7.56 -2.37
CA ASN A 138 8.17 -8.91 -2.13
C ASN A 138 6.80 -8.84 -1.43
N TRP A 139 5.78 -8.54 -2.22
CA TRP A 139 4.39 -8.47 -1.77
C TRP A 139 3.88 -9.79 -1.18
N GLY A 140 4.41 -10.93 -1.62
CA GLY A 140 4.13 -12.23 -1.00
C GLY A 140 4.57 -12.28 0.47
N LYS A 141 5.76 -11.77 0.79
CA LYS A 141 6.26 -11.68 2.18
C LYS A 141 5.55 -10.60 3.00
N VAL A 142 5.14 -9.48 2.39
CA VAL A 142 4.28 -8.49 3.05
C VAL A 142 2.95 -9.14 3.44
N LEU A 143 2.32 -9.88 2.53
CA LEU A 143 1.08 -10.60 2.78
C LEU A 143 1.23 -11.64 3.89
N GLU A 144 2.28 -12.47 3.84
CA GLU A 144 2.57 -13.45 4.88
C GLU A 144 2.62 -12.81 6.27
N ARG A 145 3.39 -11.73 6.43
CA ARG A 145 3.51 -10.99 7.69
C ARG A 145 2.18 -10.38 8.14
N LEU A 146 1.38 -9.85 7.21
CA LEU A 146 0.05 -9.33 7.53
C LEU A 146 -0.89 -10.42 8.08
N LEU A 147 -0.75 -11.66 7.61
CA LEU A 147 -1.62 -12.78 7.97
C LEU A 147 -1.20 -13.57 9.21
N ILE A 148 0.10 -13.60 9.55
CA ILE A 148 0.59 -14.30 10.75
C ILE A 148 -0.12 -13.77 12.00
N ASN A 149 -0.89 -14.58 12.72
CA ASN A 149 -1.41 -14.14 14.01
C ASN A 149 -0.24 -13.96 14.98
N GLU A 150 -0.21 -12.86 15.75
CA GLU A 150 0.72 -12.78 16.89
C GLU A 150 0.41 -13.94 17.85
N PRO A 151 1.42 -14.59 18.46
CA PRO A 151 1.23 -15.68 19.41
C PRO A 151 0.38 -15.28 20.61
#